data_AF-A0A645G4N1-F1
#
_entry.id   AF-A0A645G4N1-F1
#
_cell.length_a   1.000
_cell.length_b   1.000
_cell.length_c   1.000
_cell.angle_alpha   90.00
_cell.angle_beta   90.00
_cell.angle_gamma   90.00
#
_symmetry.space_group_name_H-M   'P 1'
#
loop_
_entity.id
_entity.type
_entity.pdbx_description
1 polymer ?
#
loop_
_entity_poly.entity_id
_entity_poly.type
_entity_poly.pdbx_seq_one_letter_code
_entity_poly.pdbx_strand_id
1 'polypeptide(L)'
;MKECSKGRLVTLFGCGGDRDKTKRPKMGAAAAALSDFLVITSDNPRSEEPESIIQDILTGISGDTAPYIVIANRVQAIHWAIANAKPGDTILLAGKGHETYQELKDGRIHLDEREVVAEALNKKTLD
;
A
#
# COMPACT_ATOMS: atom_id res chain seq x y z
N MET A 1 15.17 -0.52 6.71
CA MET A 1 14.02 0.39 6.97
C MET A 1 13.58 0.36 8.41
N LYS A 2 13.20 -0.80 8.96
CA LYS A 2 12.75 -0.91 10.37
C LYS A 2 13.79 -0.39 11.37
N GLU A 3 15.06 -0.78 11.21
CA GLU A 3 16.18 -0.31 12.04
C GLU A 3 16.44 1.21 11.97
N CYS A 4 15.95 1.89 10.92
CA CYS A 4 16.10 3.33 10.73
C CYS A 4 14.83 4.11 11.14
N SER A 5 13.75 3.42 11.48
CA SER A 5 12.47 4.03 11.85
C SER A 5 12.47 4.38 13.33
N LYS A 6 12.08 5.61 13.68
CA LYS A 6 12.00 6.06 15.09
C LYS A 6 10.69 5.66 15.76
N GLY A 7 9.61 5.56 14.97
CA GLY A 7 8.30 5.05 15.36
C GLY A 7 7.97 3.78 14.57
N ARG A 8 6.69 3.59 14.23
CA ARG A 8 6.23 2.42 13.47
C ARG A 8 6.74 2.46 12.03
N LEU A 9 7.10 1.30 11.48
CA LEU A 9 7.17 1.11 10.04
C LEU A 9 5.79 0.72 9.50
N VAL A 10 5.16 1.64 8.77
CA VAL A 10 3.86 1.46 8.11
C VAL A 10 4.08 1.14 6.63
N THR A 11 3.76 -0.07 6.18
CA THR A 11 3.96 -0.46 4.77
C THR A 11 2.65 -0.42 4.02
N LEU A 12 2.56 0.45 3.01
CA LEU A 12 1.45 0.54 2.06
C LEU A 12 1.84 -0.15 0.76
N PHE A 13 1.12 -1.20 0.37
CA PHE A 13 1.42 -1.91 -0.88
C PHE A 13 0.22 -2.63 -1.47
N GLY A 14 0.36 -2.99 -2.75
CA GLY A 14 -0.54 -3.86 -3.49
C GLY A 14 0.24 -4.82 -4.38
N CYS A 15 -0.47 -5.56 -5.22
CA CYS A 15 0.15 -6.43 -6.24
C CYS A 15 -0.43 -6.13 -7.61
N GLY A 16 0.37 -6.32 -8.66
CA GLY A 16 -0.11 -6.26 -10.03
C GLY A 16 -0.99 -7.45 -10.39
N GLY A 17 -2.09 -7.20 -11.09
CA GLY A 17 -2.90 -8.21 -11.77
C GLY A 17 -2.23 -8.72 -13.05
N ASP A 18 -2.78 -9.79 -13.63
CA ASP A 18 -2.29 -10.50 -14.83
C ASP A 18 -0.80 -10.86 -14.77
N ARG A 19 -0.34 -11.16 -13.56
CA ARG A 19 1.04 -11.53 -13.23
C ARG A 19 1.04 -12.72 -12.29
N ASP A 20 2.24 -13.17 -11.90
CA ASP A 20 2.42 -14.25 -10.94
C ASP A 20 1.60 -14.01 -9.66
N LYS A 21 0.57 -14.84 -9.46
CA LYS A 21 -0.30 -14.83 -8.28
C LYS A 21 0.37 -15.48 -7.07
N THR A 22 1.31 -16.40 -7.30
CA THR A 22 1.97 -17.18 -6.22
C THR A 22 2.84 -16.32 -5.30
N LYS A 23 3.23 -15.13 -5.76
CA LYS A 23 3.97 -14.15 -4.94
C LYS A 23 3.08 -13.36 -3.98
N ARG A 24 1.78 -13.20 -4.27
CA ARG A 24 0.85 -12.35 -3.50
C ARG A 24 0.83 -12.72 -2.01
N PRO A 25 0.58 -13.99 -1.63
CA PRO A 25 0.65 -14.40 -0.22
C PRO A 25 2.05 -14.23 0.37
N LYS A 26 3.11 -14.54 -0.39
CA LYS A 26 4.49 -14.40 0.09
C LYS A 26 4.84 -12.94 0.40
N MET A 27 4.35 -12.00 -0.40
CA MET A 27 4.50 -10.57 -0.16
C MET A 27 3.69 -10.12 1.07
N GLY A 28 2.47 -10.63 1.24
CA GLY A 28 1.68 -10.45 2.46
C GLY A 28 2.43 -10.88 3.72
N ALA A 29 2.92 -12.12 3.73
CA ALA A 29 3.68 -12.68 4.84
C ALA A 29 4.94 -11.86 5.16
N ALA A 30 5.72 -11.48 4.13
CA ALA A 30 6.94 -10.71 4.31
C ALA A 30 6.65 -9.30 4.86
N ALA A 31 5.63 -8.62 4.32
CA ALA A 31 5.25 -7.30 4.81
C ALA A 31 4.80 -7.37 6.28
N ALA A 32 4.00 -8.37 6.63
CA ALA A 32 3.49 -8.58 7.98
C ALA A 32 4.58 -8.91 9.00
N ALA A 33 5.64 -9.63 8.59
CA ALA A 33 6.78 -9.94 9.45
C ALA A 33 7.73 -8.75 9.64
N LEU A 34 7.84 -7.87 8.64
CA LEU A 34 8.86 -6.81 8.61
C LEU A 34 8.33 -5.41 8.96
N SER A 35 7.02 -5.25 9.10
CA SER A 35 6.36 -3.96 9.38
C SER A 35 5.64 -3.99 10.72
N ASP A 36 5.28 -2.82 11.24
CA ASP A 36 4.48 -2.70 12.47
C ASP A 36 3.00 -2.43 12.16
N PHE A 37 2.68 -1.98 10.94
CA PHE A 37 1.32 -1.81 10.43
C PHE A 37 1.30 -1.95 8.92
N LEU A 38 0.24 -2.51 8.35
CA LEU A 38 0.06 -2.64 6.90
C LEU A 38 -1.15 -1.86 6.38
N VAL A 39 -0.98 -1.24 5.21
CA VAL A 39 -2.09 -0.69 4.41
C VAL A 39 -2.13 -1.45 3.10
N ILE A 40 -3.07 -2.38 2.97
CA ILE A 40 -3.22 -3.21 1.76
C ILE A 40 -4.16 -2.49 0.79
N THR A 41 -3.69 -2.27 -0.44
CA THR A 41 -4.40 -1.47 -1.43
C THR A 41 -4.21 -2.03 -2.85
N SER A 42 -4.87 -1.43 -3.83
CA SER A 42 -4.66 -1.73 -5.25
C SER A 42 -3.31 -1.16 -5.74
N ASP A 43 -2.70 -1.83 -6.71
CA ASP A 43 -1.54 -1.32 -7.46
C ASP A 43 -1.92 -1.20 -8.94
N ASN A 44 -1.43 -2.07 -9.82
CA ASN A 44 -1.83 -2.13 -11.23
C ASN A 44 -2.72 -3.37 -11.44
N PRO A 45 -4.03 -3.32 -11.14
CA PRO A 45 -4.93 -4.47 -11.19
C PRO A 45 -5.14 -5.03 -12.60
N ARG A 46 -4.92 -4.23 -13.66
CA ARG A 46 -5.14 -4.63 -15.06
C ARG A 46 -6.55 -5.21 -15.24
N SER A 47 -6.68 -6.43 -15.76
CA SER A 47 -7.98 -7.05 -16.00
C SER A 47 -8.57 -7.75 -14.77
N GLU A 48 -7.81 -7.91 -13.69
CA GLU A 48 -8.28 -8.53 -12.44
C GLU A 48 -9.01 -7.52 -11.54
N GLU A 49 -10.00 -8.00 -10.79
CA GLU A 49 -10.66 -7.19 -9.76
C GLU A 49 -9.68 -6.91 -8.60
N PRO A 50 -9.51 -5.64 -8.18
CA PRO A 50 -8.59 -5.27 -7.10
C PRO A 50 -8.81 -6.07 -5.80
N GLU A 51 -10.07 -6.29 -5.44
CA GLU A 51 -10.47 -7.03 -4.25
C GLU A 51 -9.97 -8.47 -4.29
N SER A 52 -10.00 -9.14 -5.45
CA SER A 52 -9.49 -10.50 -5.60
C SER A 52 -7.97 -10.56 -5.37
N ILE A 53 -7.23 -9.59 -5.91
CA ILE A 53 -5.78 -9.50 -5.69
C ILE A 53 -5.47 -9.27 -4.21
N ILE A 54 -6.25 -8.39 -3.55
CA ILE A 54 -6.11 -8.12 -2.13
C ILE A 54 -6.37 -9.38 -1.32
N GLN A 55 -7.43 -10.14 -1.61
CA GLN A 55 -7.69 -11.41 -0.92
C GLN A 55 -6.51 -12.38 -1.04
N ASP A 56 -5.92 -12.52 -2.24
CA ASP A 56 -4.73 -13.36 -2.41
C ASP A 56 -3.55 -12.91 -1.53
N ILE A 57 -3.34 -11.59 -1.37
CA ILE A 57 -2.31 -11.05 -0.46
C ILE A 57 -2.61 -11.44 0.98
N LEU A 58 -3.87 -11.26 1.41
CA LEU A 58 -4.31 -11.52 2.78
C LEU A 58 -4.17 -12.99 3.18
N THR A 59 -4.24 -13.95 2.25
CA THR A 59 -4.01 -15.37 2.57
C THR A 59 -2.60 -15.66 3.12
N GLY A 60 -1.64 -14.76 2.89
CA GLY A 60 -0.30 -14.86 3.45
C GLY A 60 -0.10 -14.16 4.80
N ILE A 61 -1.11 -13.42 5.29
CA ILE A 61 -1.04 -12.68 6.55
C ILE A 61 -1.73 -13.52 7.64
N SER A 62 -0.95 -14.03 8.60
CA SER A 62 -1.52 -14.78 9.74
C SER A 62 -2.06 -13.85 10.82
N GLY A 63 -3.04 -14.32 11.61
CA GLY A 63 -3.75 -13.51 12.61
C GLY A 63 -2.88 -12.93 13.73
N ASP A 64 -1.71 -13.52 13.98
CA ASP A 64 -0.79 -13.10 15.05
C ASP A 64 0.27 -12.09 14.57
N THR A 65 0.10 -11.51 13.37
CA THR A 65 1.09 -10.61 12.74
C THR A 65 0.71 -9.14 12.85
N ALA A 66 1.45 -8.25 12.15
CA ALA A 66 1.19 -6.82 12.14
C ALA A 66 -0.28 -6.50 11.80
N PRO A 67 -0.94 -5.62 12.57
CA PRO A 67 -2.28 -5.17 12.25
C PRO A 67 -2.31 -4.52 10.87
N TYR A 68 -3.45 -4.63 10.19
CA TYR A 68 -3.61 -4.10 8.84
C TYR A 68 -4.97 -3.44 8.63
N ILE A 69 -5.04 -2.58 7.62
CA ILE A 69 -6.30 -2.09 7.04
C ILE A 69 -6.28 -2.35 5.53
N VAL A 70 -7.47 -2.54 4.96
CA VAL A 70 -7.68 -2.68 3.52
C VAL A 70 -8.37 -1.43 3.01
N ILE A 71 -7.76 -0.74 2.05
CA ILE A 71 -8.35 0.40 1.33
C ILE A 71 -8.03 0.20 -0.14
N ALA A 72 -8.98 -0.32 -0.93
CA ALA A 72 -8.74 -0.70 -2.31
C ALA A 72 -8.29 0.48 -3.20
N ASN A 73 -8.86 1.67 -2.98
CA ASN A 73 -8.44 2.87 -3.71
C ASN A 73 -7.07 3.36 -3.22
N ARG A 74 -6.08 3.37 -4.12
CA ARG A 74 -4.69 3.68 -3.78
C ARG A 74 -4.47 5.11 -3.29
N VAL A 75 -5.17 6.09 -3.88
CA VAL A 75 -5.11 7.49 -3.45
C VAL A 75 -5.65 7.62 -2.02
N GLN A 76 -6.82 7.04 -1.74
CA GLN A 76 -7.40 7.03 -0.39
C GLN A 76 -6.52 6.31 0.63
N ALA A 77 -5.86 5.21 0.24
CA ALA A 77 -4.92 4.50 1.09
C ALA A 77 -3.73 5.37 1.51
N ILE A 78 -3.16 6.13 0.56
CA ILE A 78 -2.05 7.06 0.82
C ILE A 78 -2.50 8.19 1.76
N HIS A 79 -3.66 8.82 1.47
CA HIS A 79 -4.22 9.85 2.35
C HIS A 79 -4.47 9.32 3.76
N TRP A 80 -5.08 8.14 3.89
CA TRP A 80 -5.34 7.53 5.18
C TRP A 80 -4.05 7.24 5.94
N ALA A 81 -3.03 6.68 5.28
CA ALA A 81 -1.74 6.38 5.90
C ALA A 81 -1.08 7.65 6.46
N ILE A 82 -1.08 8.75 5.69
CA ILE A 82 -0.49 10.03 6.10
C ILE A 82 -1.29 10.66 7.24
N ALA A 83 -2.63 10.68 7.15
CA ALA A 83 -3.50 11.21 8.20
C ALA A 83 -3.32 10.45 9.54
N ASN A 84 -3.17 9.13 9.49
CA ASN A 84 -3.04 8.26 10.67
C ASN A 84 -1.60 8.02 11.13
N ALA A 85 -0.62 8.67 10.49
CA ALA A 85 0.78 8.61 10.90
C ALA A 85 0.98 9.33 12.23
N LYS A 86 1.71 8.68 13.14
CA LYS A 86 2.12 9.22 14.43
C LYS A 86 3.50 9.87 14.31
N PRO A 87 3.87 10.80 15.23
CA PRO A 87 5.22 11.34 15.27
C PRO A 87 6.29 10.24 15.29
N GLY A 88 7.26 10.31 14.38
CA GLY A 88 8.34 9.34 14.25
C GLY A 88 8.04 8.14 13.34
N ASP A 89 6.79 7.91 12.95
CA ASP A 89 6.44 6.83 12.01
C ASP A 89 7.14 7.03 10.65
N THR A 90 7.47 5.92 10.01
CA THR A 90 7.92 5.87 8.62
C THR A 90 6.88 5.16 7.78
N ILE A 91 6.37 5.82 6.74
CA ILE A 91 5.46 5.20 5.78
C ILE A 91 6.26 4.79 4.53
N LEU A 92 6.25 3.50 4.21
CA LEU A 92 6.83 2.93 3.00
C LEU A 92 5.73 2.66 1.97
N LEU A 93 5.73 3.40 0.86
CA LEU A 93 4.92 3.09 -0.32
C LEU A 93 5.73 2.14 -1.22
N ALA A 94 5.27 0.90 -1.37
CA ALA A 94 5.92 -0.11 -2.21
C ALA A 94 5.06 -0.47 -3.42
N GLY A 95 5.72 -0.79 -4.54
CA GLY A 95 5.09 -1.26 -5.78
C GLY A 95 5.41 -0.42 -7.01
N LYS A 96 5.11 0.89 -6.97
CA LYS A 96 5.13 1.76 -8.16
C LYS A 96 6.45 2.49 -8.39
N GLY A 97 7.05 3.04 -7.36
CA GLY A 97 8.33 3.75 -7.47
C GLY A 97 8.21 5.03 -8.30
N HIS A 98 8.73 5.01 -9.54
CA HIS A 98 8.72 6.17 -10.44
C HIS A 98 7.56 6.17 -11.45
N GLU A 99 6.69 5.15 -11.43
CA GLU A 99 5.50 5.10 -12.27
C GLU A 99 4.53 6.24 -11.93
N THR A 100 4.00 6.90 -12.97
CA THR A 100 3.04 8.01 -12.84
C THR A 100 1.63 7.63 -13.34
N TYR A 101 1.32 6.34 -13.35
CA TYR A 101 0.03 5.83 -13.80
C TYR A 101 -0.45 4.65 -12.94
N GLN A 102 -1.75 4.42 -12.97
CA GLN A 102 -2.36 3.18 -12.50
C GLN A 102 -3.02 2.45 -13.67
N GLU A 103 -2.69 1.18 -13.88
CA GLU A 103 -3.24 0.36 -14.96
C GLU A 103 -4.48 -0.41 -14.49
N LEU A 104 -5.65 -0.01 -15.00
CA LEU A 104 -6.96 -0.60 -14.75
C LEU A 104 -7.44 -1.39 -15.97
N LYS A 105 -8.60 -2.04 -15.86
CA LYS A 105 -9.20 -2.85 -16.93
C LYS A 105 -9.43 -2.07 -18.22
N ASP A 106 -9.87 -0.82 -18.09
CA ASP A 106 -10.23 0.05 -19.21
C ASP A 106 -9.08 0.94 -19.68
N GLY A 107 -7.87 0.75 -19.13
CA GLY A 107 -6.67 1.48 -19.51
C GLY A 107 -5.93 2.11 -18.33
N ARG A 108 -5.05 3.05 -18.65
CA ARG A 108 -4.20 3.73 -17.67
C ARG A 108 -4.80 5.07 -17.27
N ILE A 109 -4.86 5.32 -15.96
CA ILE A 109 -5.19 6.62 -15.39
C ILE A 109 -3.93 7.28 -14.85
N HIS A 110 -3.89 8.62 -14.81
CA HIS A 110 -2.81 9.36 -14.15
C HIS A 110 -2.83 9.08 -12.65
N LEU A 111 -1.69 8.67 -12.10
CA LEU A 111 -1.47 8.51 -10.67
C LEU A 111 0.02 8.59 -10.39
N ASP A 112 0.48 9.77 -9.96
CA ASP A 112 1.82 9.95 -9.40
C ASP A 112 1.73 9.97 -7.87
N GLU A 113 2.26 8.94 -7.22
CA GLU A 113 2.22 8.84 -5.77
C GLU A 113 2.90 10.03 -5.07
N ARG A 114 3.88 10.68 -5.72
CA ARG A 114 4.59 11.83 -5.15
C ARG A 114 3.67 13.05 -5.08
N GLU A 115 2.82 13.24 -6.09
CA GLU A 115 1.80 14.30 -6.10
C GLU A 115 0.76 14.06 -5.00
N VAL A 116 0.26 12.82 -4.88
CA VAL A 116 -0.72 12.44 -3.86
C VAL A 116 -0.15 12.59 -2.45
N VAL A 117 1.11 12.19 -2.23
CA VAL A 117 1.81 12.38 -0.95
C VAL A 117 1.95 13.87 -0.62
N ALA A 118 2.39 14.70 -1.57
CA ALA A 118 2.51 16.14 -1.36
C ALA A 118 1.16 16.78 -1.03
N GLU A 119 0.09 16.41 -1.73
CA GLU A 119 -1.28 16.85 -1.44
C GLU A 119 -1.71 16.47 -0.02
N ALA A 120 -1.50 15.22 0.38
CA ALA A 120 -1.91 14.72 1.69
C ALA A 120 -1.15 15.40 2.85
N LEU A 121 0.14 15.69 2.66
CA LEU A 121 0.95 16.42 3.64
C LEU A 121 0.51 17.88 3.80
N ASN A 122 0.15 18.54 2.69
CA ASN A 122 -0.35 19.91 2.71
C ASN A 122 -1.69 19.98 3.45
N LYS A 123 -2.60 19.02 3.23
CA LYS A 123 -3.88 18.94 3.97
C LYS A 123 -3.66 18.74 5.46
N LYS A 124 -2.77 17.82 5.86
CA LYS A 124 -2.48 17.52 7.27
C LYS A 124 -1.87 18.71 8.03
N THR A 125 -1.21 19.63 7.34
CA THR A 125 -0.61 20.82 7.97
C THR A 125 -1.64 21.91 8.28
N LEU A 126 -2.84 21.81 7.69
CA LEU A 126 -3.93 22.78 7.88
C LEU A 126 -4.87 22.41 9.05
N ASP A 127 -4.75 21.19 9.59
CA ASP A 127 -5.51 20.67 10.74
C ASP A 127 -4.69 20.77 12.04
#